data_AF-A0A2P5LHD9-F1
#
_entry.id   AF-A0A2P5LHD9-F1
#
_cell.length_a   1.000
_cell.length_b   1.000
_cell.length_c   1.000
_cell.angle_alpha   90.00
_cell.angle_beta   90.00
_cell.angle_gamma   90.00
#
_symmetry.space_group_name_H-M   'P 1'
#
loop_
_entity.id
_entity.type
_entity.pdbx_description
1 polymer ?
#
loop_
_entity_poly.entity_id
_entity_poly.type
_entity_poly.pdbx_seq_one_letter_code
_entity_poly.pdbx_strand_id
1 'polypeptide(L)' 'DGYSIADITAMVAVDFLKPARITRPEALVHLERWYGEVSARPSAQA' A
#
# COMPACT_ATOMS: atom_id res chain seq x y z
N ASP A 1 -13.77 10.55 5.43
CA ASP A 1 -12.35 10.17 5.34
C ASP A 1 -11.79 9.79 6.68
N GLY A 2 -11.37 8.53 6.77
CA GLY A 2 -10.78 7.97 7.98
C GLY A 2 -10.01 6.71 7.61
N TYR A 3 -8.81 6.58 8.14
CA TYR A 3 -8.00 5.37 8.02
C TYR A 3 -8.73 4.19 8.69
N SER A 4 -8.74 3.03 8.03
CA SER A 4 -9.50 1.87 8.50
C SER A 4 -8.75 0.55 8.30
N ILE A 5 -9.39 -0.55 8.68
CA ILE A 5 -8.87 -1.90 8.42
C ILE A 5 -8.67 -2.16 6.92
N ALA A 6 -9.45 -1.53 6.05
CA ALA A 6 -9.29 -1.67 4.61
C ALA A 6 -7.92 -1.17 4.14
N ASP A 7 -7.42 -0.06 4.70
CA ASP A 7 -6.11 0.50 4.36
C ASP A 7 -4.97 -0.42 4.81
N ILE A 8 -5.10 -1.01 6.02
CA ILE A 8 -4.14 -1.97 6.55
C ILE A 8 -4.06 -3.19 5.64
N THR A 9 -5.21 -3.80 5.31
CA THR A 9 -5.28 -4.98 4.46
C THR A 9 -4.74 -4.70 3.06
N ALA A 10 -5.10 -3.55 2.48
CA ALA A 10 -4.63 -3.17 1.16
C ALA A 10 -3.12 -2.91 1.15
N MET A 11 -2.56 -2.29 2.19
CA MET A 11 -1.10 -2.03 2.26
C MET A 11 -0.34 -3.36 2.22
N VAL A 12 -0.76 -4.32 3.05
CA VAL A 12 -0.17 -5.67 3.07
C VAL A 12 -0.35 -6.34 1.70
N ALA A 13 -1.52 -6.24 1.07
CA ALA A 13 -1.73 -6.79 -0.26
C ALA A 13 -0.76 -6.20 -1.31
N VAL A 14 -0.48 -4.89 -1.24
CA VAL A 14 0.50 -4.22 -2.11
C VAL A 14 1.92 -4.70 -1.83
N ASP A 15 2.31 -4.90 -0.56
CA ASP A 15 3.62 -5.45 -0.20
C ASP A 15 3.84 -6.85 -0.82
N PHE A 16 2.78 -7.66 -0.88
CA PHE A 16 2.80 -9.00 -1.45
C PHE A 16 2.82 -9.06 -2.99
N LEU A 17 2.67 -7.93 -3.69
CA LEU A 17 2.88 -7.89 -5.15
C LEU A 17 4.33 -8.24 -5.51
N LYS A 18 5.30 -7.83 -4.67
CA LYS A 18 6.73 -8.08 -4.87
C LYS A 18 7.08 -9.58 -4.87
N PRO A 19 6.75 -10.38 -3.84
CA PRO A 19 6.99 -11.83 -3.87
C PRO A 19 6.18 -12.55 -4.96
N ALA A 20 5.01 -12.03 -5.32
CA ALA A 20 4.21 -12.54 -6.43
C ALA A 20 4.75 -12.17 -7.82
N ARG A 21 5.81 -11.34 -7.91
CA ARG A 21 6.39 -10.80 -9.15
C ARG A 21 5.37 -10.02 -10.00
N ILE A 22 4.40 -9.40 -9.35
CA ILE A 22 3.43 -8.53 -9.99
C ILE A 22 3.97 -7.10 -9.93
N THR A 23 4.14 -6.48 -11.10
CA THR A 23 4.57 -5.08 -11.17
C THR A 23 3.38 -4.19 -10.92
N ARG A 24 3.53 -3.19 -10.05
CA ARG A 24 2.53 -2.12 -9.88
C ARG A 24 2.58 -1.21 -11.11
N PRO A 25 1.47 -1.06 -11.88
CA PRO A 25 1.46 -0.19 -13.05
C PRO A 25 1.66 1.28 -12.67
N GLU A 26 2.53 2.00 -13.39
CA GLU A 26 2.85 3.42 -13.13
C GLU A 26 1.65 4.36 -13.31
N ALA A 27 0.68 3.96 -14.14
CA ALA A 27 -0.54 4.74 -14.36
C ALA A 27 -1.44 4.84 -13.10
N LEU A 28 -1.25 3.98 -12.09
CA LEU A 28 -2.02 3.98 -10.86
C LEU A 28 -1.50 5.03 -9.86
N VAL A 29 -1.46 6.30 -10.28
CA VAL A 29 -0.86 7.41 -9.52
C VAL A 29 -1.51 7.63 -8.14
N HIS A 30 -2.80 7.35 -8.00
CA HIS A 30 -3.51 7.45 -6.72
C HIS A 30 -3.14 6.31 -5.77
N LEU A 31 -2.90 5.11 -6.30
CA LEU A 31 -2.42 3.97 -5.52
C LEU A 31 -1.00 4.26 -5.00
N GLU A 32 -0.14 4.82 -5.84
CA GLU A 32 1.22 5.22 -5.44
C GLU A 32 1.19 6.24 -4.30
N ARG A 33 0.40 7.32 -4.45
CA ARG A 33 0.24 8.34 -3.41
C ARG A 33 -0.27 7.73 -2.10
N TRP A 34 -1.37 6.99 -2.17
CA TRP A 34 -1.99 6.37 -0.99
C TRP A 34 -1.03 5.39 -0.30
N TYR A 35 -0.33 4.55 -1.06
CA TYR A 35 0.59 3.58 -0.48
C TYR A 35 1.77 4.27 0.20
N GLY A 36 2.30 5.35 -0.38
CA GLY A 36 3.34 6.17 0.26
C GLY A 36 2.87 6.78 1.59
N GLU A 37 1.64 7.32 1.65
CA GLU A 37 1.06 7.87 2.87
C GLU A 37 0.84 6.80 3.96
N VAL A 38 0.33 5.62 3.57
CA VAL A 38 -0.01 4.54 4.51
C VAL A 38 1.22 3.79 5.02
N SER A 39 2.18 3.49 4.15
CA SER A 39 3.44 2.79 4.51
C SER A 39 4.38 3.64 5.36
N ALA A 40 4.28 4.97 5.30
CA ALA A 40 5.06 5.88 6.14
C ALA A 40 4.63 5.91 7.61
N ARG A 41 3.48 5.30 7.96
CA ARG A 41 2.96 5.29 9.34
C ARG A 41 3.89 4.49 10.25
N PRO A 42 4.11 4.90 11.51
CA PRO A 42 4.94 4.14 12.45
C PRO A 42 4.48 2.70 12.65
N SER A 43 3.16 2.45 12.58
CA SER A 43 2.59 1.10 12.70
C SER A 43 2.88 0.18 11.50
N ALA A 44 3.35 0.72 10.38
CA ALA A 44 3.68 -0.03 9.18
C ALA A 44 5.17 -0.42 9.12
N GLN A 45 6.00 0.11 10.02
CA GLN A 45 7.41 -0.26 10.15
C GLN A 45 7.52 -1.47 11.08
N ALA A 46 7.49 -2.67 10.50
CA ALA A 46 7.82 -3.93 11.17
C ALA A 46 9.31 -4.26 11.01
#